data_AF-A0A0L6UPC4-F1
#
_entry.id   AF-A0A0L6UPC4-F1
#
_cell.length_a   1.000
_cell.length_b   1.000
_cell.length_c   1.000
_cell.angle_alpha   90.00
_cell.angle_beta   90.00
_cell.angle_gamma   90.00
#
_symmetry.space_group_name_H-M   'P 1'
#
loop_
_entity.id
_entity.type
_entity.pdbx_description
1 polymer ?
#
loop_
_entity_poly.entity_id
_entity_poly.type
_entity_poly.pdbx_seq_one_letter_code
_entity_poly.pdbx_strand_id
1 'polypeptide(L)'
;MFEITTIKTPNGAEITVCEPHQMELCHRCCMDFVDMNNEARAEASKAHAASKHEEGDSLEAGQFRVGTEVRMPDHSGRKPPKPLDGRIAAVMEETDQESDFCGEPCYVIRLRDNSYITYPVDWVHDEWLVQVDGKYLAASKLFQILSDF
;
A
#
# COMPACT_ATOMS: atom_id res chain seq x y z
N MET A 1 31.20 -20.50 1.30
CA MET A 1 29.78 -20.10 1.19
C MET A 1 29.36 -19.72 2.59
N PHE A 2 28.95 -18.48 2.84
CA PHE A 2 28.45 -18.07 4.14
C PHE A 2 26.96 -18.42 4.20
N GLU A 3 26.50 -18.95 5.33
CA GLU A 3 25.14 -19.45 5.47
C GLU A 3 24.17 -18.30 5.77
N ILE A 4 22.99 -18.36 5.15
CA ILE A 4 21.90 -17.41 5.32
C ILE A 4 20.67 -18.19 5.79
N THR A 5 19.82 -17.55 6.57
CA THR A 5 18.57 -18.14 7.01
C THR A 5 17.46 -17.10 6.96
N THR A 6 16.21 -17.58 6.89
CA THR A 6 15.01 -16.74 6.86
C THR A 6 14.28 -16.87 8.19
N ILE A 7 13.93 -15.73 8.78
CA ILE A 7 13.15 -15.68 10.02
C ILE A 7 11.83 -14.93 9.77
N LYS A 8 10.80 -15.33 10.51
CA LYS A 8 9.48 -14.69 10.44
C LYS A 8 9.31 -13.68 11.56
N THR A 9 8.98 -12.45 11.19
CA THR A 9 8.73 -11.34 12.11
C THR A 9 7.27 -11.36 12.64
N PRO A 10 6.96 -10.62 13.72
CA PRO A 10 5.60 -10.60 14.30
C PRO A 10 4.49 -10.12 13.35
N ASN A 11 4.79 -9.20 12.42
CA ASN A 11 3.84 -8.75 11.40
C ASN A 11 3.74 -9.74 10.22
N GLY A 12 4.49 -10.85 10.26
CA GLY A 12 4.44 -11.92 9.27
C GLY A 12 5.46 -11.80 8.14
N ALA A 13 6.32 -10.76 8.13
CA ALA A 13 7.37 -10.64 7.12
C ALA A 13 8.42 -11.73 7.27
N GLU A 14 8.83 -12.32 6.15
CA GLU A 14 9.94 -13.25 6.06
C GLU A 14 11.20 -12.46 5.69
N ILE A 15 12.14 -12.34 6.63
CA ILE A 15 13.38 -11.56 6.45
C ILE A 15 14.59 -12.49 6.43
N THR A 16 15.58 -12.15 5.62
CA THR A 16 16.83 -12.89 5.49
C THR A 16 17.89 -12.31 6.41
N VAL A 17 18.58 -13.17 7.14
CA VAL A 17 19.68 -12.79 8.04
C VAL A 17 20.91 -13.67 7.80
N CYS A 18 22.08 -13.13 8.15
CA CYS A 18 23.30 -13.90 8.25
C CYS A 18 23.14 -14.96 9.36
N GLU A 19 23.18 -16.25 9.04
CA GLU A 19 22.84 -17.31 10.00
C GLU A 19 23.75 -17.33 11.24
N PRO A 20 25.09 -17.21 11.13
CA PRO A 20 25.96 -17.22 12.30
C PRO A 20 25.78 -16.04 13.26
N HIS A 21 25.30 -14.90 12.76
CA HIS A 21 25.27 -13.63 13.52
C HIS A 21 23.85 -13.10 13.75
N GLN A 22 22.85 -13.66 13.07
CA GLN A 22 21.45 -13.24 13.12
C GLN A 22 21.28 -11.73 12.85
N MET A 23 22.04 -11.20 11.90
CA MET A 23 22.04 -9.80 11.51
C MET A 23 21.67 -9.65 10.03
N GLU A 24 20.88 -8.62 9.73
CA GLU A 24 20.51 -8.22 8.37
C GLU A 24 21.69 -7.55 7.66
N LEU A 25 22.38 -6.66 8.37
CA LEU A 25 23.66 -6.10 7.98
C LEU A 25 24.77 -6.75 8.80
N CYS A 26 25.56 -7.61 8.16
CA CYS A 26 26.65 -8.33 8.79
C CYS A 26 28.00 -7.91 8.19
N HIS A 27 28.66 -6.96 8.83
CA HIS A 27 30.01 -6.53 8.43
C HIS A 27 31.07 -7.64 8.53
N ARG A 28 30.84 -8.68 9.35
CA ARG A 28 31.77 -9.82 9.49
C ARG A 28 31.74 -10.76 8.30
N CYS A 29 30.56 -10.95 7.71
CA CYS A 29 30.35 -11.82 6.54
C CYS A 29 30.22 -11.02 5.24
N CYS A 30 30.32 -9.68 5.31
CA CYS A 30 30.11 -8.75 4.21
C CYS A 30 28.77 -8.98 3.50
N MET A 31 27.70 -9.16 4.28
CA MET A 31 26.34 -9.36 3.80
C MET A 31 25.47 -8.19 4.21
N ASP A 32 24.61 -7.75 3.31
CA ASP A 32 23.62 -6.71 3.54
C ASP A 32 22.29 -7.14 2.92
N PHE A 33 21.29 -7.33 3.78
CA PHE A 33 19.93 -7.71 3.40
C PHE A 33 18.92 -6.61 3.78
N VAL A 34 19.37 -5.44 4.23
CA VAL A 34 18.51 -4.41 4.81
C VAL A 34 17.42 -3.98 3.83
N ASP A 35 17.78 -3.61 2.60
CA ASP A 35 16.82 -3.10 1.60
C ASP A 35 15.77 -4.16 1.26
N MET A 36 16.21 -5.39 0.97
CA MET A 36 15.32 -6.52 0.67
C MET A 36 14.38 -6.84 1.84
N ASN A 37 14.88 -6.78 3.08
CA ASN A 37 14.05 -7.05 4.25
C ASN A 37 13.08 -5.90 4.53
N ASN A 38 13.45 -4.66 4.22
CA ASN A 38 12.55 -3.51 4.33
C ASN A 38 11.40 -3.64 3.33
N GLU A 39 11.66 -4.04 2.09
CA GLU A 39 10.60 -4.35 1.11
C GLU A 39 9.68 -5.47 1.62
N ALA A 40 10.25 -6.56 2.14
CA ALA A 40 9.48 -7.67 2.71
C ALA A 40 8.61 -7.23 3.91
N ARG A 41 9.13 -6.34 4.77
CA ARG A 41 8.36 -5.75 5.89
C ARG A 41 7.25 -4.84 5.40
N ALA A 42 7.49 -4.03 4.38
CA ALA A 42 6.49 -3.15 3.81
C ALA A 42 5.32 -3.96 3.23
N GLU A 43 5.60 -4.99 2.43
CA GLU A 43 4.59 -5.88 1.87
C GLU A 43 3.78 -6.61 2.95
N ALA A 44 4.45 -7.16 3.97
CA ALA A 44 3.78 -7.80 5.08
C ALA A 44 2.90 -6.82 5.88
N SER A 45 3.35 -5.57 6.03
CA SER A 45 2.60 -4.54 6.74
C SER A 45 1.34 -4.12 5.99
N LYS A 46 1.41 -3.96 4.66
CA LYS A 46 0.24 -3.72 3.80
C LYS A 46 -0.78 -4.87 3.92
N ALA A 47 -0.30 -6.11 3.80
CA ALA A 47 -1.16 -7.29 3.91
C ALA A 47 -1.79 -7.42 5.31
N HIS A 48 -1.00 -7.15 6.36
CA HIS A 48 -1.48 -7.16 7.74
C HIS A 48 -2.52 -6.06 7.99
N ALA A 49 -2.32 -4.84 7.48
CA ALA A 49 -3.29 -3.76 7.56
C ALA A 49 -4.61 -4.15 6.86
N ALA A 50 -4.54 -4.63 5.62
CA ALA A 50 -5.70 -5.11 4.87
C ALA A 50 -6.46 -6.23 5.59
N SER A 51 -5.76 -7.13 6.30
CA SER A 51 -6.39 -8.26 7.01
C SER A 51 -7.23 -7.86 8.23
N LYS A 52 -7.15 -6.62 8.69
CA LYS A 52 -7.88 -6.13 9.87
C LYS A 52 -9.29 -5.63 9.55
N HIS A 53 -9.64 -5.56 8.27
CA HIS A 53 -10.89 -4.95 7.84
C HIS A 53 -11.68 -5.86 6.91
N GLU A 54 -12.99 -5.67 6.92
CA GLU A 54 -13.96 -6.32 6.03
C GLU A 54 -14.53 -5.32 5.01
N GLU A 55 -15.12 -5.84 3.93
CA GLU A 55 -15.75 -5.01 2.89
C GLU A 55 -16.83 -4.11 3.48
N GLY A 56 -16.76 -2.80 3.18
CA GLY A 56 -17.68 -1.79 3.70
C GLY A 56 -17.25 -1.14 5.02
N ASP A 57 -16.19 -1.62 5.67
CA ASP A 57 -15.67 -1.02 6.89
C ASP A 57 -15.31 0.45 6.70
N SER A 58 -15.58 1.24 7.74
CA SER A 58 -15.16 2.63 7.81
C SER A 58 -13.69 2.69 8.20
N LEU A 59 -12.88 3.41 7.42
CA LEU A 59 -11.46 3.59 7.73
C LEU A 59 -11.22 4.83 8.61
N GLU A 60 -12.09 5.83 8.52
CA GLU A 60 -12.30 6.97 9.45
C GLU A 60 -13.40 7.88 8.85
N ALA A 61 -13.82 8.92 9.56
CA ALA A 61 -14.79 9.88 9.02
C ALA A 61 -14.20 10.67 7.83
N GLY A 62 -14.88 10.68 6.69
CA GLY A 62 -14.43 11.37 5.47
C GLY A 62 -13.49 10.56 4.58
N GLN A 63 -13.00 9.41 5.04
CA GLN A 63 -12.22 8.48 4.22
C GLN A 63 -13.13 7.54 3.42
N PHE A 64 -12.57 6.93 2.37
CA PHE A 64 -13.26 5.87 1.65
C PHE A 64 -13.41 4.63 2.53
N ARG A 65 -14.47 3.87 2.24
CA ARG A 65 -14.68 2.58 2.87
C ARG A 65 -13.82 1.52 2.22
N VAL A 66 -13.50 0.47 2.97
CA VAL A 66 -12.92 -0.75 2.39
C VAL A 66 -13.85 -1.29 1.31
N GLY A 67 -13.27 -1.71 0.19
CA GLY A 67 -14.02 -2.17 -0.97
C GLY A 67 -14.28 -1.11 -2.03
N THR A 68 -14.02 0.17 -1.72
CA THR A 68 -14.19 1.26 -2.69
C THR A 68 -13.26 1.06 -3.89
N GLU A 69 -13.82 0.97 -5.09
CA GLU A 69 -13.00 0.87 -6.31
C GLU A 69 -12.47 2.24 -6.73
N VAL A 70 -11.17 2.30 -6.97
CA VAL A 70 -10.44 3.51 -7.33
C VAL A 70 -9.61 3.29 -8.58
N ARG A 71 -9.39 4.38 -9.32
CA ARG A 71 -8.66 4.39 -10.59
C ARG A 71 -7.75 5.60 -10.68
N MET A 72 -6.44 5.37 -10.81
CA MET A 72 -5.51 6.41 -11.24
C MET A 72 -5.59 6.55 -12.77
N PRO A 73 -5.93 7.74 -13.31
CA PRO A 73 -5.92 7.96 -14.75
C PRO A 73 -4.51 7.84 -15.34
N ASP A 74 -4.41 7.32 -16.58
CA ASP A 74 -3.14 7.29 -17.31
C ASP A 74 -2.89 8.61 -18.04
N HIS A 75 -1.96 9.41 -17.53
CA HIS A 75 -1.55 10.69 -18.11
C HIS A 75 -0.36 10.61 -19.08
N SER A 76 0.13 9.40 -19.40
CA SER A 76 1.32 9.21 -20.25
C SER A 76 1.11 9.52 -21.74
N GLY A 77 -0.14 9.75 -22.17
CA GLY A 77 -0.50 9.98 -23.57
C GLY A 77 -0.54 8.71 -24.44
N ARG A 78 -0.34 7.52 -23.84
CA ARG A 78 -0.47 6.23 -24.54
C ARG A 78 -1.89 5.98 -25.05
N LYS A 79 -2.00 5.23 -26.15
CA LYS A 79 -3.27 4.84 -26.78
C LYS A 79 -3.29 3.32 -27.06
N PRO A 80 -4.20 2.53 -26.43
CA PRO A 80 -5.17 2.96 -25.43
C PRO A 80 -4.50 3.34 -24.09
N PRO A 81 -5.11 4.22 -23.27
CA PRO A 81 -4.65 4.49 -21.93
C PRO A 81 -4.69 3.21 -21.07
N LYS A 82 -3.75 3.08 -20.15
CA LYS A 82 -3.65 1.98 -19.19
C LYS A 82 -3.72 2.52 -17.76
N PRO A 83 -4.94 2.83 -17.26
CA PRO A 83 -5.11 3.31 -15.90
C PRO A 83 -4.69 2.25 -14.88
N LEU A 84 -4.35 2.70 -13.67
CA LEU A 84 -4.10 1.80 -12.56
C LEU A 84 -5.39 1.65 -11.75
N ASP A 85 -5.97 0.45 -11.82
CA ASP A 85 -7.21 0.11 -11.15
C ASP A 85 -6.93 -0.66 -9.87
N GLY A 86 -7.62 -0.28 -8.78
CA GLY A 86 -7.48 -0.94 -7.50
C GLY A 86 -8.71 -0.78 -6.62
N ARG A 87 -8.61 -1.36 -5.42
CA ARG A 87 -9.66 -1.37 -4.40
C ARG A 87 -9.05 -1.00 -3.05
N ILE A 88 -9.67 -0.05 -2.35
CA ILE A 88 -9.25 0.34 -1.00
C ILE A 88 -9.38 -0.86 -0.06
N ALA A 89 -8.30 -1.21 0.63
CA ALA A 89 -8.24 -2.37 1.52
C ALA A 89 -8.03 -1.97 2.99
N ALA A 90 -7.29 -0.88 3.25
CA ALA A 90 -7.06 -0.35 4.59
C ALA A 90 -6.52 1.10 4.50
N VAL A 91 -6.30 1.71 5.67
CA VAL A 91 -5.39 2.85 5.84
C VAL A 91 -4.25 2.41 6.76
N MET A 92 -3.03 2.85 6.45
CA MET A 92 -1.86 2.69 7.31
C MET A 92 -0.95 3.91 7.19
N GLU A 93 -0.10 4.13 8.18
CA GLU A 93 1.01 5.07 8.06
C GLU A 93 2.07 4.47 7.13
N GLU A 94 2.60 5.24 6.18
CA GLU A 94 3.74 4.82 5.37
C GLU A 94 4.99 4.71 6.24
N THR A 95 5.66 3.57 6.19
CA THR A 95 6.79 3.24 7.07
C THR A 95 8.11 3.09 6.33
N ASP A 96 8.06 3.05 4.99
CA ASP A 96 9.26 3.07 4.17
C ASP A 96 9.96 4.43 4.28
N GLN A 97 11.15 4.42 4.88
CA GLN A 97 11.94 5.64 5.10
C GLN A 97 12.50 6.24 3.81
N GLU A 98 12.51 5.48 2.71
CA GLU A 98 12.91 5.98 1.39
C GLU A 98 11.74 6.59 0.62
N SER A 99 10.50 6.42 1.11
CA SER A 99 9.31 7.03 0.52
C SER A 99 9.22 8.51 0.85
N ASP A 100 8.85 9.32 -0.15
CA ASP A 100 8.56 10.76 0.02
C ASP A 100 7.39 11.01 1.00
N PHE A 101 6.61 9.97 1.32
CA PHE A 101 5.41 10.04 2.16
C PHE A 101 5.60 9.35 3.52
N CYS A 102 6.84 9.01 3.91
CA CYS A 102 7.10 8.35 5.19
C CYS A 102 6.46 9.12 6.36
N GLY A 103 5.65 8.43 7.17
CA GLY A 103 4.91 9.01 8.30
C GLY A 103 3.55 9.59 7.93
N GLU A 104 3.14 9.58 6.66
CA GLU A 104 1.83 10.05 6.23
C GLU A 104 0.78 8.92 6.21
N PRO A 105 -0.51 9.24 6.44
CA PRO A 105 -1.59 8.29 6.27
C PRO A 105 -1.80 7.98 4.78
N CYS A 106 -1.64 6.71 4.43
CA CYS A 106 -1.81 6.18 3.08
C CYS A 106 -2.96 5.16 3.03
N TYR A 107 -3.70 5.17 1.93
CA TYR A 107 -4.54 4.02 1.60
C TYR A 107 -3.66 2.84 1.19
N VAL A 108 -3.98 1.66 1.71
CA VAL A 108 -3.54 0.40 1.14
C VAL A 108 -4.51 0.05 0.03
N ILE A 109 -4.02 -0.02 -1.21
CA ILE A 109 -4.82 -0.26 -2.40
C ILE A 109 -4.43 -1.63 -2.97
N ARG A 110 -5.40 -2.55 -3.03
CA ARG A 110 -5.23 -3.84 -3.69
C ARG A 110 -5.41 -3.67 -5.19
N LEU A 111 -4.38 -3.97 -5.96
CA LEU A 111 -4.43 -3.96 -7.41
C LEU A 111 -5.05 -5.25 -7.96
N ARG A 112 -5.35 -5.27 -9.26
CA ARG A 112 -5.96 -6.43 -9.94
C ARG A 112 -5.13 -7.71 -9.90
N ASP A 113 -3.82 -7.60 -9.82
CA ASP A 113 -2.90 -8.73 -9.67
C ASP A 113 -2.79 -9.22 -8.21
N ASN A 114 -3.56 -8.64 -7.30
CA ASN A 114 -3.55 -8.88 -5.86
C ASN A 114 -2.31 -8.35 -5.12
N SER A 115 -1.44 -7.60 -5.78
CA SER A 115 -0.41 -6.82 -5.10
C SER A 115 -1.04 -5.66 -4.34
N TYR A 116 -0.30 -5.13 -3.36
CA TYR A 116 -0.69 -3.95 -2.60
C TYR A 116 0.25 -2.79 -2.89
N ILE A 117 -0.32 -1.62 -3.09
CA ILE A 117 0.42 -0.36 -3.08
C ILE A 117 -0.09 0.53 -1.97
N THR A 118 0.73 1.48 -1.56
CA THR A 118 0.35 2.59 -0.69
C THR A 118 0.26 3.87 -1.51
N TYR A 119 -0.70 4.74 -1.17
CA TYR A 119 -0.80 6.06 -1.77
C TYR A 119 -1.40 7.06 -0.76
N PRO A 120 -0.88 8.30 -0.66
CA PRO A 120 -1.36 9.27 0.33
C PRO A 120 -2.86 9.50 0.24
N VAL A 121 -3.54 9.51 1.39
CA VAL A 121 -5.01 9.64 1.45
C VAL A 121 -5.48 10.88 0.70
N ASP A 122 -4.86 12.02 0.96
CA ASP A 122 -5.22 13.31 0.35
C ASP A 122 -5.03 13.28 -1.17
N TRP A 123 -3.98 12.63 -1.67
CA TRP A 123 -3.72 12.58 -3.10
C TRP A 123 -4.65 11.60 -3.82
N VAL A 124 -5.09 10.52 -3.17
CA VAL A 124 -6.17 9.70 -3.74
C VAL A 124 -7.45 10.53 -3.87
N HIS A 125 -7.74 11.40 -2.91
CA HIS A 125 -8.92 12.27 -2.94
C HIS A 125 -8.86 13.33 -4.05
N ASP A 126 -7.66 13.77 -4.41
CA ASP A 126 -7.47 14.80 -5.45
C ASP A 126 -7.29 14.22 -6.86
N GLU A 127 -6.53 13.14 -7.00
CA GLU A 127 -6.03 12.67 -8.30
C GLU A 127 -6.76 11.42 -8.82
N TRP A 128 -7.31 10.60 -7.91
CA TRP A 128 -7.92 9.33 -8.30
C TRP A 128 -9.43 9.47 -8.55
N LEU A 129 -9.93 8.59 -9.40
CA LEU A 129 -11.35 8.46 -9.66
C LEU A 129 -11.94 7.32 -8.82
N VAL A 130 -13.15 7.51 -8.31
CA VAL A 130 -13.90 6.55 -7.51
C VAL A 130 -15.04 5.98 -8.34
N GLN A 131 -15.27 4.67 -8.27
CA GLN A 131 -16.40 4.04 -8.95
C GLN A 131 -17.70 4.23 -8.17
N VAL A 132 -18.72 4.76 -8.84
CA VAL A 132 -20.09 4.91 -8.34
C VAL A 132 -21.05 4.50 -9.45
N ASP A 133 -21.93 3.53 -9.19
CA ASP A 133 -22.91 3.02 -10.14
C ASP A 133 -22.33 2.68 -11.53
N GLY A 134 -21.14 2.08 -11.55
CA GLY A 134 -20.42 1.68 -12.76
C GLY A 134 -19.73 2.83 -13.52
N LYS A 135 -19.71 4.05 -12.97
CA LYS A 135 -19.00 5.21 -13.53
C LYS A 135 -17.88 5.66 -12.60
N TYR A 136 -16.77 6.12 -13.18
CA TYR A 136 -15.68 6.70 -12.41
C TYR A 136 -15.83 8.22 -12.31
N LEU A 137 -15.82 8.75 -11.10
CA LEU A 137 -15.99 10.17 -10.78
C LEU A 137 -14.79 10.65 -9.95
N ALA A 138 -14.39 11.91 -10.08
CA ALA A 138 -13.40 12.49 -9.18
C ALA A 138 -13.93 12.49 -7.75
N ALA A 139 -13.11 12.16 -6.75
CA ALA A 139 -13.56 12.08 -5.38
C ALA A 139 -14.05 13.42 -4.82
N SER A 140 -13.47 14.54 -5.26
CA SER A 140 -13.97 15.89 -4.97
C SER A 140 -15.46 16.07 -5.34
N LYS A 141 -15.93 15.46 -6.44
CA LYS A 141 -17.35 15.46 -6.82
C LYS A 141 -18.19 14.53 -5.93
N LEU A 142 -17.62 13.42 -5.49
CA LEU A 142 -18.28 12.49 -4.57
C LEU A 142 -18.57 13.16 -3.23
N PHE A 143 -17.57 13.85 -2.66
CA PHE A 143 -17.72 14.52 -1.37
C PHE A 143 -18.75 15.64 -1.42
N GLN A 144 -18.82 16.40 -2.52
CA GLN A 144 -19.89 17.39 -2.74
C GLN A 144 -21.27 16.74 -2.75
N ILE A 145 -21.44 15.63 -3.48
CA ILE A 145 -22.71 14.90 -3.53
C ILE A 145 -23.11 14.39 -2.14
N LEU A 146 -22.15 13.90 -1.35
CA LEU A 146 -22.42 13.36 -0.01
C LEU A 146 -22.67 14.47 1.04
N SER A 147 -22.13 15.67 0.85
CA SER A 147 -22.37 16.82 1.74
C SER A 147 -23.71 17.54 1.49
N ASP A 148 -24.35 17.28 0.35
CA ASP A 148 -25.63 17.88 -0.03
C ASP A 148 -26.86 17.06 0.44
N PHE A 149 -26.63 15.98 1.20
CA PHE A 149 -27.65 15.14 1.87
C PHE A 149 -27.54 15.25 3.40
#